data_AF-A0A077WJN5-F1
#
_entry.id   AF-A0A077WJN5-F1
#
_cell.length_a   1.000
_cell.length_b   1.000
_cell.length_c   1.000
_cell.angle_alpha   90.00
_cell.angle_beta   90.00
_cell.angle_gamma   90.00
#
_symmetry.space_group_name_H-M   'P 1'
#
loop_
_entity.id
_entity.type
_entity.pdbx_description
1 polymer ?
#
loop_
_entity_poly.entity_id
_entity_poly.type
_entity_poly.pdbx_seq_one_letter_code
_entity_poly.pdbx_strand_id
1 'polypeptide(L)'
;MSATKVVYKSDNDQEFFVFTNPGEVSKWRKDKSIPLVDVVQSFDVFTTPTGSQTGTAERPSKGILESAFNTSKKEDVVRQIVEEGEEKNM
;
A
#
# COMPACT_ATOMS: atom_id res chain seq x y z
N MET A 1 18.76 5.86 6.41
CA MET A 1 17.37 6.14 6.01
C MET A 1 16.73 4.79 5.74
N SER A 2 15.97 4.26 6.69
CA SER A 2 15.27 2.98 6.52
C SER A 2 13.90 3.29 5.94
N ALA A 3 13.50 2.62 4.86
CA ALA A 3 12.18 2.75 4.27
C ALA A 3 11.42 1.46 4.53
N THR A 4 10.20 1.57 5.05
CA THR A 4 9.32 0.42 5.27
C THR A 4 8.31 0.39 4.15
N LYS A 5 8.19 -0.73 3.45
CA LYS A 5 7.10 -0.91 2.49
C LYS A 5 6.01 -1.74 3.12
N VAL A 6 4.76 -1.36 2.88
CA VAL A 6 3.60 -2.14 3.32
C VAL A 6 3.08 -2.90 2.12
N VAL A 7 2.99 -4.23 2.23
CA VAL A 7 2.53 -5.11 1.15
C VAL A 7 1.16 -5.67 1.53
N TYR A 8 0.18 -5.50 0.65
CA TYR A 8 -1.17 -6.00 0.79
C TYR A 8 -1.45 -7.00 -0.34
N LYS A 9 -1.89 -8.20 0.02
CA LYS A 9 -2.30 -9.22 -0.94
C LYS A 9 -3.83 -9.19 -1.05
N SER A 10 -4.35 -8.85 -2.23
CA SER A 10 -5.78 -8.91 -2.51
C SER A 10 -6.22 -10.34 -2.84
N ASP A 11 -7.53 -10.58 -2.80
CA ASP A 11 -8.16 -11.89 -3.05
C ASP A 11 -7.86 -12.44 -4.44
N ASN A 12 -7.64 -11.55 -5.43
CA ASN A 12 -7.31 -11.91 -6.81
C ASN A 12 -5.84 -12.34 -7.02
N ASP A 13 -5.14 -12.79 -5.98
CA ASP A 13 -3.70 -13.12 -6.00
C ASP A 13 -2.79 -11.98 -6.51
N GLN A 14 -3.29 -10.75 -6.39
CA GLN A 14 -2.60 -9.55 -6.83
C GLN A 14 -2.06 -8.81 -5.62
N GLU A 15 -0.77 -8.50 -5.64
CA GLU A 15 -0.14 -7.79 -4.53
C GLU A 15 -0.10 -6.30 -4.85
N PHE A 16 -0.30 -5.50 -3.82
CA PHE A 16 -0.23 -4.06 -3.84
C PHE A 16 0.72 -3.62 -2.74
N PHE A 17 1.49 -2.57 -2.97
CA PHE A 17 2.38 -2.06 -1.95
C PHE A 17 2.59 -0.56 -2.05
N VAL A 18 2.91 0.03 -0.90
CA VAL A 18 3.18 1.46 -0.74
C VAL A 18 4.43 1.65 0.11
N PHE A 19 5.13 2.76 -0.10
CA PHE A 19 6.31 3.12 0.67
C PHE A 19 5.94 4.05 1.82
N THR A 20 6.40 3.70 3.02
CA THR A 20 6.04 4.36 4.27
C THR A 20 7.26 4.60 5.15
N ASN A 21 7.09 5.51 6.10
CA ASN A 21 8.11 5.77 7.09
C ASN A 21 8.11 4.67 8.16
N PRO A 22 9.30 4.17 8.56
CA PRO A 22 9.42 3.11 9.55
C PRO A 22 8.84 3.56 10.89
N GLY A 23 7.97 2.74 11.47
CA GLY A 23 7.35 3.00 12.77
C GLY A 23 6.17 3.98 12.74
N GLU A 24 5.92 4.66 11.62
CA GLU A 24 4.77 5.55 11.47
C GLU A 24 3.48 4.77 11.19
N VAL A 25 3.55 3.67 10.45
CA VAL A 25 2.39 2.80 10.16
C VAL A 25 1.79 2.27 11.46
N SER A 26 2.62 1.71 12.34
CA SER A 26 2.19 1.24 13.66
C SER A 26 1.63 2.35 14.57
N LYS A 27 2.11 3.60 14.44
CA LYS A 27 1.51 4.75 15.14
C LYS A 27 0.16 5.12 14.55
N TRP A 28 0.06 5.21 13.23
CA TRP A 28 -1.15 5.55 12.51
C TRP A 28 -2.27 4.52 12.74
N ARG A 29 -1.93 3.23 12.82
CA ARG A 29 -2.86 2.16 13.20
C ARG A 29 -3.49 2.37 14.58
N LYS A 30 -2.76 3.01 15.50
CA LYS A 30 -3.25 3.36 16.84
C LYS A 30 -3.99 4.69 16.84
N ASP A 31 -3.50 5.68 16.10
CA ASP A 31 -4.05 7.02 16.01
C ASP A 31 -4.36 7.40 14.56
N LYS A 32 -5.64 7.24 14.19
CA LYS A 32 -6.15 7.57 12.85
C LYS A 32 -6.37 9.08 12.63
N SER A 33 -6.04 9.92 13.61
CA SER A 33 -6.09 11.39 13.47
C SER A 33 -4.86 11.91 12.72
N ILE A 34 -3.79 11.12 12.67
CA ILE A 34 -2.58 11.43 11.90
C ILE A 34 -2.92 11.29 10.41
N PRO A 35 -2.65 12.31 9.58
CA PRO A 35 -2.90 12.23 8.16
C PRO A 35 -1.90 11.29 7.49
N LEU A 36 -2.38 10.46 6.56
CA LEU A 36 -1.54 9.48 5.84
C LEU A 36 -0.35 10.13 5.14
N VAL A 37 -0.44 11.41 4.76
CA VAL A 37 0.64 12.20 4.14
C VAL A 37 1.93 12.21 4.98
N ASP A 38 1.80 12.07 6.30
CA ASP A 38 2.92 12.09 7.26
C ASP A 38 3.50 10.68 7.45
N VAL A 39 2.68 9.67 7.21
CA VAL A 39 2.98 8.25 7.38
C VAL A 39 3.62 7.67 6.12
N VAL A 40 3.09 8.01 4.95
CA VAL A 40 3.55 7.51 3.66
C VAL A 40 4.58 8.44 3.04
N GLN A 41 5.56 7.88 2.34
CA GLN A 41 6.55 8.69 1.61
C GLN A 41 5.98 9.23 0.30
N SER A 42 5.04 8.51 -0.30
CA SER A 42 4.28 8.93 -1.48
C SER A 42 2.91 8.25 -1.49
N PHE A 43 1.92 8.90 -2.12
CA PHE A 43 0.60 8.33 -2.42
C PHE A 43 0.59 7.46 -3.68
N ASP A 44 1.78 7.11 -4.18
CA ASP A 44 1.92 6.13 -5.24
C ASP A 44 1.65 4.72 -4.70
N VAL A 45 0.61 4.11 -5.26
CA VAL A 45 0.30 2.69 -5.08
C VAL A 45 0.96 1.93 -6.21
N PHE A 46 1.69 0.89 -5.86
CA PHE A 46 2.28 -0.04 -6.82
C PHE A 46 1.60 -1.39 -6.70
N THR A 47 1.58 -2.15 -7.79
CA THR A 47 1.08 -3.52 -7.84
C THR A 47 2.10 -4.40 -8.56
N THR A 48 2.12 -5.68 -8.22
CA THR A 48 2.84 -6.71 -8.99
C THR A 48 1.80 -7.62 -9.69
N PRO A 49 1.91 -7.82 -11.01
CA PRO A 49 1.09 -8.81 -11.70
C PRO A 49 1.52 -10.23 -11.28
N THR A 50 0.54 -11.08 -10.99
CA THR A 50 0.72 -12.48 -10.61
C THR A 50 1.51 -13.23 -11.69
N GLY A 51 2.66 -13.81 -11.32
CA GLY A 51 3.56 -14.54 -12.25
C GLY A 51 4.87 -13.82 -12.60
N SER A 52 5.03 -12.56 -12.18
CA SER A 52 6.27 -11.79 -12.39
C SER A 52 7.37 -12.22 -11.40
N GLN A 53 8.26 -13.13 -11.80
CA GLN A 53 9.44 -13.53 -10.99
C GLN A 53 10.40 -12.37 -10.66
N THR A 54 10.28 -11.24 -11.37
CA THR A 54 11.16 -10.07 -11.25
C THR A 54 10.56 -8.91 -10.44
N GLY A 55 9.33 -9.04 -9.93
CA GLY A 55 8.74 -8.05 -9.02
C GLY A 55 8.63 -6.63 -9.60
N THR A 56 8.23 -6.50 -10.87
CA THR A 56 8.06 -5.18 -11.49
C THR A 56 6.96 -4.38 -10.76
N ALA A 57 7.35 -3.23 -10.23
CA ALA A 57 6.44 -2.28 -9.60
C ALA A 57 5.69 -1.51 -10.69
N GLU A 58 4.43 -1.83 -10.92
CA GLU A 58 3.58 -1.11 -11.88
C GLU A 58 2.49 -0.31 -11.16
N ARG A 59 2.00 0.75 -11.81
CA ARG A 59 0.86 1.50 -11.27
C ARG A 59 -0.45 0.82 -11.69
N PRO A 60 -1.28 0.37 -10.73
CA PRO A 60 -2.56 -0.24 -11.07
C PRO A 60 -3.50 0.78 -11.74
N SER A 61 -4.30 0.28 -12.68
CA SER A 61 -5.37 1.07 -13.30
C SER A 61 -6.56 1.23 -12.35
N LYS A 62 -7.41 2.24 -12.59
CA LYS A 62 -8.60 2.51 -11.75
C LYS A 62 -9.50 1.28 -11.57
N GLY A 63 -9.74 0.52 -12.65
CA GLY A 63 -10.56 -0.70 -12.58
C GLY A 63 -9.97 -1.77 -11.65
N ILE A 64 -8.65 -1.92 -11.61
CA ILE A 64 -7.98 -2.86 -10.69
C ILE A 64 -8.16 -2.40 -9.24
N LEU A 65 -8.02 -1.09 -8.99
CA LEU A 65 -8.21 -0.52 -7.65
C LEU A 65 -9.65 -0.71 -7.17
N GLU A 66 -10.64 -0.48 -8.04
CA GLU A 66 -12.05 -0.70 -7.71
C GLU A 66 -12.37 -2.18 -7.49
N SER A 67 -11.78 -3.09 -8.27
CA SER A 67 -11.96 -4.53 -8.05
C SER A 67 -11.31 -5.03 -6.76
N ALA A 68 -10.13 -4.52 -6.38
CA ALA A 68 -9.39 -4.98 -5.21
C ALA A 68 -9.80 -4.28 -3.90
N PHE A 69 -10.09 -2.98 -3.96
CA PHE A 69 -10.32 -2.12 -2.78
C PHE A 69 -11.74 -1.54 -2.74
N ASN A 70 -12.61 -1.84 -3.73
CA ASN A 70 -13.93 -1.19 -3.89
C ASN A 70 -13.87 0.34 -4.01
N THR A 71 -12.70 0.90 -4.33
CA THR A 71 -12.48 2.35 -4.42
C THR A 71 -11.41 2.66 -5.47
N SER A 72 -11.63 3.71 -6.26
CA SER A 72 -10.64 4.25 -7.21
C SER A 72 -9.82 5.40 -6.63
N LYS A 73 -10.07 5.79 -5.37
CA LYS A 73 -9.35 6.88 -4.69
C LYS A 73 -8.04 6.38 -4.11
N LYS A 74 -6.92 6.94 -4.59
CA LYS A 74 -5.58 6.58 -4.11
C LYS A 74 -5.43 6.67 -2.59
N GLU A 75 -5.94 7.73 -1.98
CA GLU A 75 -5.85 7.94 -0.53
C GLU A 75 -6.51 6.82 0.27
N ASP A 76 -7.67 6.37 -0.22
CA ASP A 76 -8.48 5.31 0.41
C ASP A 76 -7.82 3.94 0.23
N VAL A 77 -7.25 3.69 -0.96
CA VAL A 77 -6.43 2.50 -1.21
C VAL A 77 -5.20 2.47 -0.33
N VAL A 78 -4.44 3.56 -0.27
CA VAL A 78 -3.25 3.69 0.59
C VAL A 78 -3.63 3.44 2.04
N ARG A 79 -4.74 4.02 2.50
CA ARG A 79 -5.28 3.78 3.83
C ARG A 79 -5.51 2.30 4.11
N GLN A 80 -6.19 1.61 3.21
CA GLN A 80 -6.51 0.18 3.36
C GLN A 80 -5.24 -0.68 3.33
N ILE A 81 -4.28 -0.38 2.45
CA ILE A 81 -2.98 -1.07 2.40
C ILE A 81 -2.22 -0.86 3.72
N VAL A 82 -2.19 0.36 4.25
CA VAL A 82 -1.51 0.65 5.53
C VAL A 82 -2.21 -0.01 6.71
N GLU A 83 -3.54 -0.14 6.66
CA GLU A 83 -4.36 -0.76 7.72
C GLU A 83 -4.27 -2.29 7.71
N GLU A 84 -4.45 -2.92 6.55
CA GLU A 84 -4.55 -4.38 6.40
C GLU A 84 -3.28 -5.05 5.89
N GLY A 85 -2.36 -4.31 5.29
CA GLY A 85 -1.13 -4.87 4.73
C GLY A 85 -0.09 -5.23 5.78
N GLU A 86 0.98 -5.89 5.34
CA GLU A 86 2.11 -6.29 6.17
C GLU A 86 3.28 -5.33 6.00
N GLU A 87 3.76 -4.77 7.12
CA GLU A 87 4.96 -3.93 7.17
C GLU A 87 6.20 -4.79 6.90
N LYS A 88 6.84 -4.59 5.76
CA LYS A 88 8.11 -5.20 5.41
C LYS A 88 9.22 -4.16 5.51
N ASN A 89 9.96 -4.22 6.60
CA ASN A 89 11.13 -3.37 6.81
C ASN A 89 12.27 -3.85 5.90
N MET A 90 12.98 -2.91 5.28
CA MET A 90 14.10 -3.17 4.36
C MET A 90 15.41 -2.62 4.92
#